data_AF-A0A444JCI5-F1
#
_entry.id   AF-A0A444JCI5-F1
#
_cell.length_a   1.000
_cell.length_b   1.000
_cell.length_c   1.000
_cell.angle_alpha   90.00
_cell.angle_beta   90.00
_cell.angle_gamma   90.00
#
_symmetry.space_group_name_H-M   'P 1'
#
loop_
_entity.id
_entity.type
_entity.pdbx_description
1 polymer ?
#
loop_
_entity_poly.entity_id
_entity_poly.type
_entity_poly.pdbx_seq_one_letter_code
_entity_poly.pdbx_strand_id
1 'polypeptide(L)'
;MYLFQSNRLENLFDALCATLTEPISNPLAPEIIVVQNPGMARWLSQQIALRTGISAHFSFPLPASFIWHLFEQTLQGLPDLSRFDRNVLLWRVQLELEFLLAEPGMEEINVYLAEDADGRKRFQLAEKISDLFDQYQVYRPAMLLHWEQGGEGHWQARLWRRLTAENRMHRAALLQRFLQAAELGELRTDGLPERVSIFGINSLAPAYLEVIERVSEFVDIRIFHLSPCQQAWDDILSERLLALKRQSWREQGVDDLSAYFTAGNPLLASMGTVGQEFFSLLMGNAPQEMQLYQEPEGDSLLQQIQSDILNLHDRGGQGGGLYQGLDQGFDQGLDQEYDQSKGALLPDDSSIRFHCCHSPMREIQVLHDRLLDLFASDPSLKPADILVMAPDITAYAPAVAGVFGSA
;
A
#
# COMPACT_ATOMS: atom_id res chain seq x y z
N MET A 1 20.31 -6.17 -0.22
CA MET A 1 18.96 -5.81 -0.73
C MET A 1 19.07 -4.64 -1.71
N TYR A 2 18.43 -4.74 -2.87
CA TYR A 2 18.40 -3.69 -3.90
C TYR A 2 17.01 -3.09 -4.01
N LEU A 3 16.91 -1.77 -4.19
CA LEU A 3 15.65 -1.06 -4.37
C LEU A 3 15.65 -0.33 -5.71
N PHE A 4 14.76 -0.75 -6.61
CA PHE A 4 14.50 -0.15 -7.90
C PHE A 4 13.25 0.72 -7.78
N GLN A 5 13.36 2.01 -8.11
CA GLN A 5 12.25 2.95 -8.01
C GLN A 5 11.96 3.58 -9.38
N SER A 6 10.68 3.72 -9.70
CA SER A 6 10.24 4.42 -10.90
C SER A 6 8.82 4.92 -10.75
N ASN A 7 8.47 5.98 -11.48
CA ASN A 7 7.11 6.45 -11.69
C ASN A 7 6.34 5.66 -12.77
N ARG A 8 7.00 4.69 -13.41
CA ARG A 8 6.42 3.84 -14.46
C ARG A 8 6.63 2.37 -14.18
N LEU A 9 5.56 1.59 -14.28
CA LEU A 9 5.62 0.14 -14.08
C LEU A 9 6.43 -0.55 -15.18
N GLU A 10 6.43 0.02 -16.38
CA GLU A 10 7.15 -0.48 -17.56
C GLU A 10 8.67 -0.43 -17.35
N ASN A 11 9.20 0.64 -16.75
CA ASN A 11 10.62 0.76 -16.43
C ASN A 11 11.04 -0.25 -15.37
N LEU A 12 10.18 -0.48 -14.36
CA LEU A 12 10.40 -1.52 -13.36
C LEU A 12 10.37 -2.91 -13.98
N PHE A 13 9.44 -3.15 -14.91
CA PHE A 13 9.33 -4.40 -15.64
C PHE A 13 10.57 -4.65 -16.52
N ASP A 14 11.10 -3.61 -17.16
CA ASP A 14 12.35 -3.67 -17.90
C ASP A 14 13.53 -4.08 -17.00
N ALA A 15 13.64 -3.47 -15.82
CA ALA A 15 14.66 -3.83 -14.84
C ALA A 15 14.48 -5.25 -14.28
N LEU A 16 13.25 -5.68 -14.06
CA LEU A 16 12.94 -7.07 -13.69
C LEU A 16 13.40 -8.03 -14.80
N CYS A 17 13.05 -7.77 -16.05
CA CYS A 17 13.47 -8.61 -17.17
C CYS A 17 14.99 -8.64 -17.34
N ALA A 18 15.68 -7.51 -17.15
CA ALA A 18 17.13 -7.45 -17.15
C ALA A 18 17.72 -8.36 -16.06
N THR A 19 17.14 -8.35 -14.86
CA THR A 19 17.51 -9.28 -13.78
C THR A 19 17.33 -10.74 -14.20
N LEU A 20 16.20 -11.06 -14.83
CA LEU A 20 15.87 -12.42 -15.26
C LEU A 20 16.77 -12.96 -16.38
N THR A 21 17.57 -12.11 -17.04
CA THR A 21 18.53 -12.57 -18.05
C THR A 21 19.68 -13.37 -17.46
N GLU A 22 20.07 -13.09 -16.21
CA GLU A 22 21.01 -13.91 -15.46
C GLU A 22 20.25 -15.14 -14.93
N PRO A 23 20.60 -16.38 -15.34
CA PRO A 23 19.91 -17.56 -14.85
C PRO A 23 20.29 -17.87 -13.40
N ILE A 24 19.32 -18.37 -12.63
CA ILE A 24 19.59 -18.96 -11.32
C ILE A 24 20.40 -20.26 -11.44
N SER A 25 21.14 -20.61 -10.39
CA SER A 25 22.05 -21.76 -10.34
C SER A 25 21.35 -23.10 -10.55
N ASN A 26 20.10 -23.24 -10.07
CA ASN A 26 19.28 -24.45 -10.28
C ASN A 26 18.20 -24.21 -11.36
N PRO A 27 18.32 -24.81 -12.56
CA PRO A 27 17.38 -24.59 -13.67
C PRO A 27 15.98 -25.16 -13.42
N LEU A 28 15.79 -25.99 -12.39
CA LEU A 28 14.49 -26.54 -12.00
C LEU A 28 13.86 -25.82 -10.79
N ALA A 29 14.56 -24.85 -10.21
CA ALA A 29 13.97 -24.00 -9.18
C ALA A 29 13.05 -22.95 -9.82
N PRO A 30 11.92 -22.59 -9.19
CA PRO A 30 11.04 -21.56 -9.72
C PRO A 30 11.64 -20.17 -9.51
N GLU A 31 11.36 -19.27 -10.45
CA GLU A 31 11.54 -17.83 -10.23
C GLU A 31 10.49 -17.29 -9.27
N ILE A 32 10.89 -16.57 -8.23
CA ILE A 32 9.96 -16.09 -7.21
C ILE A 32 9.78 -14.58 -7.35
N ILE A 33 8.55 -14.17 -7.69
CA ILE A 33 8.16 -12.77 -7.79
C ILE A 33 6.96 -12.52 -6.86
N VAL A 34 7.21 -11.93 -5.69
CA VAL A 34 6.17 -11.55 -4.73
C VAL A 34 5.35 -10.39 -5.31
N VAL A 35 4.03 -10.55 -5.37
CA VAL A 35 3.11 -9.57 -5.96
C VAL A 35 2.01 -9.16 -4.98
N GLN A 36 1.45 -7.97 -5.15
CA GLN A 36 0.38 -7.49 -4.28
C GLN A 36 -0.96 -8.23 -4.48
N ASN A 37 -1.25 -8.66 -5.71
CA ASN A 37 -2.52 -9.29 -6.06
C ASN A 37 -2.41 -10.21 -7.29
N PRO A 38 -3.39 -11.11 -7.52
CA PRO A 38 -3.38 -12.02 -8.65
C PRO A 38 -3.45 -11.35 -10.04
N GLY A 39 -3.97 -10.12 -10.12
CA GLY A 39 -3.99 -9.34 -11.35
C GLY A 39 -2.58 -9.01 -11.83
N MET A 40 -1.72 -8.58 -10.90
CA MET A 40 -0.30 -8.33 -11.18
C MET A 40 0.44 -9.61 -11.60
N ALA A 41 0.17 -10.75 -10.96
CA ALA A 41 0.73 -12.04 -11.37
C ALA A 41 0.39 -12.38 -12.84
N ARG A 42 -0.88 -12.20 -13.22
CA ARG A 42 -1.34 -12.41 -14.59
C ARG A 42 -0.68 -11.45 -15.57
N TRP A 43 -0.62 -10.16 -15.23
CA TRP A 43 0.02 -9.16 -16.06
C TRP A 43 1.50 -9.48 -16.27
N LEU A 44 2.26 -9.76 -15.21
CA LEU A 44 3.67 -10.15 -15.30
C LEU A 44 3.87 -11.40 -16.15
N SER A 45 3.12 -12.47 -15.91
CA SER A 45 3.25 -13.69 -16.71
C SER A 45 3.01 -13.45 -18.20
N GLN A 46 2.01 -12.64 -18.55
CA GLN A 46 1.73 -12.26 -19.93
C GLN A 46 2.83 -11.38 -20.53
N GLN A 47 3.27 -10.33 -19.83
CA GLN A 47 4.31 -9.42 -20.32
C GLN A 47 5.66 -10.12 -20.47
N ILE A 48 6.03 -11.00 -19.53
CA ILE A 48 7.23 -11.84 -19.64
C ILE A 48 7.12 -12.70 -20.90
N ALA A 49 6.00 -13.42 -21.09
CA ALA A 49 5.81 -14.26 -22.26
C ALA A 49 5.87 -13.48 -23.59
N LEU A 50 5.30 -12.27 -23.63
CA LEU A 50 5.37 -11.40 -24.81
C LEU A 50 6.81 -10.96 -25.12
N ARG A 51 7.64 -10.74 -24.10
CA ARG A 51 9.03 -10.28 -24.27
C ARG A 51 10.01 -11.41 -24.56
N THR A 52 9.91 -12.53 -23.87
CA THR A 52 10.87 -13.65 -23.94
C THR A 52 10.39 -14.79 -24.83
N GLY A 53 9.14 -14.76 -25.27
CA GLY A 53 8.46 -15.84 -26.00
C GLY A 53 7.81 -16.88 -25.09
N ILE A 54 8.15 -16.92 -23.78
CA ILE A 54 7.59 -17.88 -22.82
C ILE A 54 7.66 -17.37 -21.37
N SER A 55 6.58 -17.58 -20.61
CA SER A 55 6.59 -17.47 -19.16
C SER A 55 6.28 -18.84 -18.56
N ALA A 56 7.27 -19.46 -17.91
CA ALA A 56 7.15 -20.79 -17.33
C ALA A 56 7.90 -20.87 -16.01
N HIS A 57 7.37 -21.69 -15.08
CA HIS A 57 7.98 -21.98 -13.78
C HIS A 57 8.23 -20.75 -12.89
N PHE A 58 7.36 -19.74 -13.00
CA PHE A 58 7.31 -18.61 -12.06
C PHE A 58 6.35 -18.92 -10.90
N SER A 59 6.74 -18.50 -9.70
CA SER A 59 5.90 -18.47 -8.51
C SER A 59 5.57 -17.02 -8.17
N PHE A 60 4.28 -16.72 -8.03
CA PHE A 60 3.78 -15.38 -7.71
C PHE A 60 3.06 -15.34 -6.36
N PRO A 61 3.77 -15.56 -5.24
CA PRO A 61 3.14 -15.56 -3.92
C PRO A 61 2.70 -14.14 -3.53
N LEU A 62 1.63 -14.08 -2.72
CA LEU A 62 1.28 -12.85 -1.98
C LEU A 62 2.24 -12.67 -0.79
N PRO A 63 2.42 -11.45 -0.26
CA PRO A 63 3.39 -11.19 0.81
C PRO A 63 3.20 -12.10 2.03
N ALA A 64 1.97 -12.24 2.52
CA ALA A 64 1.70 -13.09 3.69
C ALA A 64 2.08 -14.57 3.45
N SER A 65 1.76 -15.12 2.27
CA SER A 65 2.14 -16.49 1.90
C SER A 65 3.64 -16.65 1.71
N PHE A 66 4.31 -15.63 1.17
CA PHE A 66 5.77 -15.63 1.03
C PHE A 66 6.47 -15.61 2.40
N ILE A 67 6.06 -14.72 3.30
CA ILE A 67 6.60 -14.66 4.67
C ILE A 67 6.37 -15.97 5.42
N TRP A 68 5.19 -16.57 5.27
CA TRP A 68 4.91 -17.89 5.82
C TRP A 68 5.88 -18.96 5.30
N HIS A 69 6.13 -18.98 4.00
CA HIS A 69 7.08 -19.89 3.39
C HIS A 69 8.51 -19.68 3.90
N LEU A 70 8.92 -18.43 4.12
CA LEU A 70 10.21 -18.14 4.75
C LEU A 70 10.31 -18.73 6.16
N PHE A 71 9.25 -18.63 6.97
CA PHE A 71 9.22 -19.27 8.27
C PHE A 71 9.34 -20.79 8.17
N GLU A 72 8.68 -21.43 7.20
CA GLU A 72 8.78 -22.89 6.96
C GLU A 72 10.22 -23.34 6.66
N GLN A 73 10.95 -22.57 5.87
CA GLN A 73 12.31 -22.92 5.45
C GLN A 73 13.34 -22.63 6.54
N THR A 74 13.18 -21.51 7.26
CA THR A 74 14.19 -20.99 8.18
C THR A 74 14.07 -21.51 9.60
N LEU A 75 12.85 -21.81 10.07
CA LEU A 75 12.60 -22.28 11.43
C LEU A 75 12.55 -23.81 11.51
N GLN A 76 13.03 -24.36 12.62
CA GLN A 76 12.89 -25.78 12.92
C GLN A 76 11.48 -26.06 13.47
N GLY A 77 10.63 -26.69 12.65
CA GLY A 77 9.28 -27.10 13.04
C GLY A 77 8.34 -25.91 13.23
N LEU A 78 7.42 -25.75 12.27
CA LEU A 78 6.36 -24.76 12.42
C LEU A 78 5.28 -25.25 13.38
N PRO A 79 4.80 -24.38 14.28
CA PRO A 79 3.64 -24.68 15.09
C PRO A 79 2.38 -24.71 14.22
N ASP A 80 1.38 -25.47 14.67
CA ASP A 80 0.03 -25.37 14.12
C ASP A 80 -0.60 -24.02 14.54
N LEU A 81 -0.76 -23.14 13.56
CA LEU A 81 -1.39 -21.83 13.74
C LEU A 81 -2.90 -21.84 13.46
N SER A 82 -3.51 -22.97 13.09
CA SER A 82 -4.92 -23.04 12.70
C SER A 82 -5.88 -22.50 13.75
N ARG A 83 -5.50 -22.60 15.04
CA ARG A 83 -6.23 -22.01 16.17
C ARG A 83 -6.39 -20.49 16.11
N PHE A 84 -5.54 -19.81 15.34
CA PHE A 84 -5.52 -18.36 15.15
C PHE A 84 -5.90 -17.93 13.73
N ASP A 85 -6.36 -18.87 12.89
CA ASP A 85 -7.00 -18.51 11.64
C ASP A 85 -8.32 -17.80 11.92
N ARG A 86 -8.63 -16.77 11.12
CA ARG A 86 -9.81 -15.91 11.27
C ARG A 86 -11.11 -16.67 11.56
N ASN A 87 -11.41 -17.70 10.77
CA ASN A 87 -12.64 -18.48 10.91
C ASN A 87 -12.70 -19.27 12.23
N VAL A 88 -11.56 -19.73 12.73
CA VAL A 88 -11.46 -20.44 14.00
C VAL A 88 -11.51 -19.45 15.16
N LEU A 89 -10.83 -18.31 15.04
CA LEU A 89 -10.88 -17.22 16.01
C LEU A 89 -12.29 -16.71 16.25
N LEU A 90 -13.11 -16.57 15.20
CA LEU A 90 -14.52 -16.18 15.33
C LEU A 90 -15.26 -17.03 16.36
N TRP A 91 -15.20 -18.36 16.22
CA TRP A 91 -15.89 -19.28 17.14
C TRP A 91 -15.29 -19.30 18.54
N ARG A 92 -13.96 -19.17 18.64
CA ARG A 92 -13.27 -19.09 19.94
C ARG A 92 -13.61 -17.80 20.68
N VAL A 93 -13.63 -16.67 19.97
CA VAL A 93 -14.06 -15.38 20.50
C VAL A 93 -15.51 -15.44 20.96
N GLN A 94 -16.40 -16.02 20.15
CA GLN A 94 -17.81 -16.21 20.53
C GLN A 94 -17.94 -16.94 21.87
N LEU A 95 -17.19 -18.04 22.05
CA LEU A 95 -17.19 -18.83 23.28
C LEU A 95 -16.61 -18.05 24.47
N GLU A 96 -15.43 -17.44 24.32
CA GLU A 96 -14.77 -16.71 25.42
C GLU A 96 -15.54 -15.45 25.83
N LEU A 97 -16.25 -14.81 24.88
CA LEU A 97 -17.07 -13.65 25.17
C LEU A 97 -18.21 -14.01 26.12
N GLU A 98 -18.83 -15.19 25.98
CA GLU A 98 -19.88 -15.64 26.92
C GLU A 98 -19.43 -15.64 28.38
N PHE A 99 -18.19 -16.06 28.63
CA PHE A 99 -17.62 -16.08 29.98
C PHE A 99 -17.20 -14.69 30.44
N LEU A 100 -16.58 -13.90 29.56
CA LEU A 100 -16.09 -12.58 29.91
C LEU A 100 -17.20 -11.59 30.25
N LEU A 101 -18.36 -11.66 29.59
CA LEU A 101 -19.48 -10.73 29.83
C LEU A 101 -19.95 -10.70 31.29
N ALA A 102 -19.74 -11.80 32.04
CA ALA A 102 -20.04 -11.89 33.46
C ALA A 102 -18.97 -11.24 34.38
N GLU A 103 -17.80 -10.91 33.85
CA GLU A 103 -16.70 -10.30 34.59
C GLU A 103 -16.80 -8.76 34.61
N PRO A 104 -16.35 -8.08 35.69
CA PRO A 104 -16.32 -6.61 35.74
C PRO A 104 -15.39 -6.05 34.66
N GLY A 105 -15.67 -4.89 34.07
CA GLY A 105 -14.87 -4.28 32.99
C GLY A 105 -15.36 -4.55 31.56
N MET A 106 -16.53 -5.19 31.41
CA MET A 106 -17.21 -5.44 30.12
C MET A 106 -18.44 -4.54 29.92
N GLU A 107 -18.57 -3.46 30.67
CA GLU A 107 -19.78 -2.63 30.72
C GLU A 107 -20.18 -2.09 29.34
N GLU A 108 -19.20 -1.65 28.54
CA GLU A 108 -19.43 -1.15 27.18
C GLU A 108 -20.05 -2.23 26.27
N ILE A 109 -19.52 -3.46 26.31
CA ILE A 109 -20.02 -4.57 25.50
C ILE A 109 -21.38 -5.04 26.02
N ASN A 110 -21.54 -5.11 27.35
CA ASN A 110 -22.81 -5.49 27.97
C ASN A 110 -23.95 -4.53 27.60
N VAL A 111 -23.66 -3.23 27.50
CA VAL A 111 -24.63 -2.21 27.02
C VAL A 111 -25.02 -2.47 25.57
N TYR A 112 -24.04 -2.74 24.69
CA TYR A 112 -24.31 -3.05 23.28
C TYR A 112 -25.14 -4.33 23.10
N LEU A 113 -24.89 -5.35 23.92
CA LEU A 113 -25.55 -6.66 23.86
C LEU A 113 -26.85 -6.77 24.68
N ALA A 114 -27.31 -5.69 25.34
CA ALA A 114 -28.47 -5.73 26.23
C ALA A 114 -29.76 -6.23 25.55
N GLU A 115 -29.92 -5.96 24.26
CA GLU A 115 -31.07 -6.38 23.44
C GLU A 115 -30.60 -7.32 22.31
N ASP A 116 -29.98 -8.45 22.65
CA ASP A 116 -29.49 -9.46 21.69
C ASP A 116 -30.14 -10.84 21.90
N ALA A 117 -31.47 -10.90 21.83
CA ALA A 117 -32.23 -12.13 22.10
C ALA A 117 -31.93 -13.27 21.11
N ASP A 118 -31.54 -12.96 19.87
CA ASP A 118 -31.21 -13.95 18.83
C ASP A 118 -29.69 -14.21 18.69
N GLY A 119 -28.85 -13.57 19.52
CA GLY A 119 -27.39 -13.74 19.51
C GLY A 119 -26.68 -13.14 18.29
N ARG A 120 -27.38 -12.37 17.47
CA ARG A 120 -26.86 -11.83 16.21
C ARG A 120 -25.82 -10.74 16.45
N LYS A 121 -26.07 -9.81 17.38
CA LYS A 121 -25.12 -8.74 17.70
C LYS A 121 -23.84 -9.32 18.26
N ARG A 122 -23.94 -10.33 19.12
CA ARG A 122 -22.78 -11.03 19.68
C ARG A 122 -21.96 -11.71 18.60
N PHE A 123 -22.60 -12.41 17.66
CA PHE A 123 -21.91 -13.05 16.54
C PHE A 123 -21.21 -12.01 15.63
N GLN A 124 -21.90 -10.93 15.29
CA GLN A 124 -21.31 -9.83 14.49
C GLN A 124 -20.15 -9.14 15.21
N LEU A 125 -20.26 -8.96 16.53
CA LEU A 125 -19.19 -8.41 17.34
C LEU A 125 -17.98 -9.36 17.37
N ALA A 126 -18.22 -10.66 17.55
CA ALA A 126 -17.16 -11.67 17.51
C ALA A 126 -16.44 -11.70 16.14
N GLU A 127 -17.18 -11.52 15.04
CA GLU A 127 -16.61 -11.38 13.69
C GLU A 127 -15.68 -10.16 13.63
N LYS A 128 -16.14 -8.99 14.04
CA LYS A 128 -15.31 -7.77 14.04
C LYS A 128 -14.08 -7.88 14.94
N ILE A 129 -14.22 -8.52 16.11
CA ILE A 129 -13.08 -8.77 17.01
C ILE A 129 -12.08 -9.74 16.37
N SER A 130 -12.56 -10.82 15.74
CA SER A 130 -11.70 -11.79 15.07
C SER A 130 -10.94 -11.17 13.90
N ASP A 131 -11.58 -10.27 13.15
CA ASP A 131 -10.96 -9.49 12.08
C ASP A 131 -9.84 -8.58 12.63
N LEU A 132 -10.11 -7.88 13.73
CA LEU A 132 -9.12 -7.02 14.38
C LEU A 132 -7.94 -7.83 14.94
N PHE A 133 -8.18 -8.99 15.55
CA PHE A 133 -7.11 -9.84 16.07
C PHE A 133 -6.25 -10.47 14.97
N ASP A 134 -6.83 -10.85 13.84
CA ASP A 134 -6.05 -11.26 12.65
C ASP A 134 -5.17 -10.11 12.14
N GLN A 135 -5.68 -8.87 12.13
CA GLN A 135 -4.88 -7.69 11.75
C GLN A 135 -3.79 -7.37 12.77
N TYR A 136 -4.08 -7.39 14.07
CA TYR A 136 -3.10 -7.10 15.13
C TYR A 136 -1.92 -8.06 15.11
N GLN A 137 -2.16 -9.32 14.76
CA GLN A 137 -1.10 -10.32 14.60
C GLN A 137 -0.01 -9.92 13.59
N VAL A 138 -0.34 -9.06 12.62
CA VAL A 138 0.57 -8.61 11.55
C VAL A 138 1.02 -7.16 11.78
N TYR A 139 0.08 -6.26 12.08
CA TYR A 139 0.35 -4.81 12.15
C TYR A 139 0.72 -4.31 13.53
N ARG A 140 0.37 -5.02 14.61
CA ARG A 140 0.65 -4.64 16.00
C ARG A 140 1.14 -5.84 16.85
N PRO A 141 2.15 -6.61 16.38
CA PRO A 141 2.56 -7.83 17.06
C PRO A 141 3.08 -7.57 18.48
N ALA A 142 3.85 -6.49 18.68
CA ALA A 142 4.38 -6.11 20.00
C ALA A 142 3.28 -5.84 21.04
N MET A 143 2.15 -5.27 20.62
CA MET A 143 1.00 -5.00 21.48
C MET A 143 0.37 -6.30 21.99
N LEU A 144 0.17 -7.29 21.12
CA LEU A 144 -0.37 -8.60 21.52
C LEU A 144 0.55 -9.33 22.50
N LEU A 145 1.85 -9.33 22.23
CA LEU A 145 2.86 -9.91 23.12
C LEU A 145 2.89 -9.21 24.48
N HIS A 146 2.66 -7.88 24.52
CA HIS A 146 2.53 -7.13 25.76
C HIS A 146 1.24 -7.48 26.53
N TRP A 147 0.11 -7.63 25.84
CA TRP A 147 -1.15 -8.05 26.46
C TRP A 147 -1.03 -9.42 27.13
N GLU A 148 -0.29 -10.35 26.53
CA GLU A 148 -0.02 -11.67 27.11
C GLU A 148 0.75 -11.62 28.43
N GLN A 149 1.57 -10.59 28.63
CA GLN A 149 2.31 -10.36 29.88
C GLN A 149 1.43 -9.74 30.98
N GLY A 150 0.20 -9.35 30.65
CA GLY A 150 -0.76 -8.79 31.61
C GLY A 150 -0.64 -7.30 31.86
N GLY A 151 0.01 -6.55 30.96
CA GLY A 151 0.23 -5.10 31.10
C GLY A 151 -1.03 -4.23 31.02
N GLU A 152 -2.12 -4.74 30.41
CA GLU A 152 -3.32 -3.96 30.15
C GLU A 152 -4.62 -4.64 30.65
N GLY A 153 -5.51 -3.83 31.23
CA GLY A 153 -6.74 -4.26 31.89
C GLY A 153 -8.02 -4.20 31.05
N HIS A 154 -7.97 -3.60 29.85
CA HIS A 154 -9.15 -3.45 29.00
C HIS A 154 -9.63 -4.79 28.41
N TRP A 155 -10.86 -4.83 27.91
CA TRP A 155 -11.53 -6.07 27.52
C TRP A 155 -10.82 -6.83 26.39
N GLN A 156 -10.27 -6.14 25.39
CA GLN A 156 -9.54 -6.80 24.29
C GLN A 156 -8.30 -7.55 24.78
N ALA A 157 -7.49 -6.94 25.66
CA ALA A 157 -6.30 -7.58 26.22
C ALA A 157 -6.67 -8.78 27.10
N ARG A 158 -7.78 -8.71 27.84
CA ARG A 158 -8.29 -9.83 28.64
C ARG A 158 -8.78 -10.97 27.75
N LEU A 159 -9.53 -10.66 26.70
CA LEU A 159 -9.98 -11.63 25.72
C LEU A 159 -8.80 -12.31 25.02
N TRP A 160 -7.81 -11.53 24.57
CA TRP A 160 -6.60 -12.07 23.96
C TRP A 160 -5.87 -13.04 24.91
N ARG A 161 -5.68 -12.65 26.17
CA ARG A 161 -5.06 -13.52 27.19
C ARG A 161 -5.81 -14.84 27.41
N ARG A 162 -7.14 -14.83 27.33
CA ARG A 162 -7.93 -16.07 27.43
C ARG A 162 -7.74 -16.94 26.19
N LEU A 163 -7.73 -16.34 25.00
CA LEU A 163 -7.46 -17.05 23.74
C LEU A 163 -6.05 -17.65 23.68
N THR A 164 -5.06 -17.05 24.34
CA THR A 164 -3.67 -17.53 24.33
C THR A 164 -3.29 -18.37 25.56
N ALA A 165 -4.21 -18.58 26.51
CA ALA A 165 -3.93 -19.27 27.77
C ALA A 165 -3.43 -20.72 27.56
N GLU A 166 -4.04 -21.45 26.63
CA GLU A 166 -3.65 -22.84 26.32
C GLU A 166 -2.51 -22.94 25.30
N ASN A 167 -2.44 -21.98 24.36
CA ASN A 167 -1.48 -22.01 23.27
C ASN A 167 -1.14 -20.57 22.86
N ARG A 168 0.14 -20.20 22.97
CA ARG A 168 0.68 -18.89 22.60
C ARG A 168 1.30 -18.86 21.21
N MET A 169 1.14 -19.93 20.42
CA MET A 169 1.68 -19.98 19.07
C MET A 169 0.68 -19.35 18.09
N HIS A 170 0.84 -18.04 17.87
CA HIS A 170 0.17 -17.24 16.84
C HIS A 170 1.21 -16.53 15.96
N ARG A 171 0.78 -15.84 14.88
CA ARG A 171 1.71 -15.22 13.92
C ARG A 171 2.66 -14.22 14.57
N ALA A 172 2.19 -13.41 15.53
CA ALA A 172 3.04 -12.45 16.25
C ALA A 172 4.15 -13.15 17.08
N ALA A 173 3.84 -14.25 17.77
CA ALA A 173 4.85 -15.03 18.51
C ALA A 173 5.82 -15.74 17.56
N LEU A 174 5.34 -16.20 16.40
CA LEU A 174 6.18 -16.80 15.37
C LEU A 174 7.16 -15.79 14.77
N LEU A 175 6.71 -14.56 14.52
CA LEU A 175 7.56 -13.45 14.10
C LEU A 175 8.65 -13.18 15.15
N GLN A 176 8.30 -13.08 16.43
CA GLN A 176 9.28 -12.87 17.50
C GLN A 176 10.32 -14.01 17.55
N ARG A 177 9.87 -15.26 17.42
CA ARG A 177 10.75 -16.43 17.35
C ARG A 177 11.69 -16.35 16.14
N PHE A 178 11.20 -15.91 14.99
CA PHE A 178 12.01 -15.71 13.79
C PHE A 178 13.09 -14.66 14.01
N LEU A 179 12.72 -13.48 14.51
CA LEU A 179 13.67 -12.40 14.76
C LEU A 179 14.73 -12.81 15.78
N GLN A 180 14.34 -13.49 16.85
CA GLN A 180 15.29 -14.02 17.84
C GLN A 180 16.26 -15.05 17.23
N ALA A 181 15.75 -15.97 16.41
CA ALA A 181 16.60 -16.96 15.72
C ALA A 181 17.56 -16.28 14.73
N ALA A 182 17.13 -15.21 14.06
CA ALA A 182 17.97 -14.38 13.19
C ALA A 182 19.12 -13.74 13.97
N GLU A 183 18.81 -13.10 15.10
CA GLU A 183 19.82 -12.46 15.97
C GLU A 183 20.85 -13.44 16.53
N LEU A 184 20.42 -14.67 16.82
CA LEU A 184 21.30 -15.74 17.32
C LEU A 184 22.06 -16.48 16.21
N GLY A 185 21.78 -16.20 14.94
CA GLY A 185 22.38 -16.91 13.80
C GLY A 185 21.92 -18.36 13.66
N GLU A 186 20.72 -18.68 14.15
CA GLU A 186 20.15 -20.03 14.17
C GLU A 186 19.19 -20.31 13.00
N LEU A 187 19.04 -19.35 12.08
CA LEU A 187 18.21 -19.53 10.90
C LEU A 187 18.80 -20.60 9.97
N ARG A 188 17.95 -21.50 9.51
CA ARG A 188 18.29 -22.44 8.44
C ARG A 188 18.28 -21.72 7.11
N THR A 189 19.35 -21.89 6.32
CA THR A 189 19.50 -21.22 5.03
C THR A 189 19.47 -22.18 3.85
N ASP A 190 19.62 -23.49 4.09
CA ASP A 190 19.74 -24.53 3.03
C ASP A 190 18.54 -24.60 2.07
N GLY A 191 17.36 -24.15 2.50
CA GLY A 191 16.11 -24.18 1.73
C GLY A 191 15.69 -22.82 1.16
N LEU A 192 16.48 -21.77 1.37
CA LEU A 192 16.13 -20.44 0.87
C LEU A 192 16.35 -20.33 -0.65
N PRO A 193 15.50 -19.56 -1.35
CA PRO A 193 15.71 -19.28 -2.76
C PRO A 193 16.98 -18.47 -2.97
N GLU A 194 17.59 -18.60 -4.15
CA GLU A 194 18.79 -17.84 -4.52
C GLU A 194 18.48 -16.34 -4.68
N ARG A 195 17.34 -16.02 -5.29
CA ARG A 195 16.85 -14.65 -5.45
C ARG A 195 15.35 -14.55 -5.33
N VAL A 196 14.88 -13.36 -4.92
CA VAL A 196 13.46 -13.02 -4.83
C VAL A 196 13.25 -11.61 -5.35
N SER A 197 12.28 -11.44 -6.24
CA SER A 197 11.81 -10.13 -6.68
C SER A 197 10.51 -9.76 -5.96
N ILE A 198 10.39 -8.54 -5.48
CA ILE A 198 9.15 -8.00 -4.90
C ILE A 198 8.66 -6.90 -5.84
N PHE A 199 7.52 -7.11 -6.51
CA PHE A 199 7.13 -6.29 -7.66
C PHE A 199 5.78 -5.61 -7.49
N GLY A 200 5.76 -4.28 -7.65
CA GLY A 200 4.53 -3.48 -7.72
C GLY A 200 3.73 -3.51 -6.41
N ILE A 201 4.42 -3.59 -5.27
CA ILE A 201 3.80 -3.53 -3.95
C ILE A 201 3.94 -2.10 -3.42
N ASN A 202 2.82 -1.50 -3.03
CA ASN A 202 2.77 -0.11 -2.56
C ASN A 202 2.55 0.00 -1.04
N SER A 203 2.44 -1.14 -0.35
CA SER A 203 2.40 -1.21 1.11
C SER A 203 2.75 -2.61 1.61
N LEU A 204 3.52 -2.68 2.70
CA LEU A 204 3.81 -3.89 3.46
C LEU A 204 3.73 -3.59 4.96
N ALA A 205 3.41 -4.60 5.76
CA ALA A 205 3.50 -4.47 7.20
C ALA A 205 4.99 -4.30 7.61
N PRO A 206 5.32 -3.42 8.57
CA PRO A 206 6.69 -3.25 9.06
C PRO A 206 7.35 -4.57 9.46
N ALA A 207 6.59 -5.44 10.13
CA ALA A 207 7.01 -6.79 10.50
C ALA A 207 7.48 -7.65 9.32
N TYR A 208 6.87 -7.49 8.14
CA TYR A 208 7.25 -8.25 6.94
C TYR A 208 8.53 -7.69 6.32
N LEU A 209 8.71 -6.36 6.33
CA LEU A 209 9.96 -5.75 5.89
C LEU A 209 11.13 -6.17 6.78
N GLU A 210 10.92 -6.26 8.09
CA GLU A 210 11.94 -6.73 9.04
C GLU A 210 12.36 -8.19 8.73
N VAL A 211 11.40 -9.07 8.42
CA VAL A 211 11.70 -10.44 7.99
C VAL A 211 12.48 -10.46 6.67
N ILE A 212 12.04 -9.69 5.69
CA ILE A 212 12.69 -9.58 4.37
C ILE A 212 14.14 -9.08 4.55
N GLU A 213 14.35 -8.09 5.39
CA GLU A 213 15.68 -7.54 5.70
C GLU A 213 16.61 -8.61 6.27
N ARG A 214 16.19 -9.35 7.30
CA ARG A 214 17.00 -10.44 7.87
C ARG A 214 17.32 -11.54 6.87
N VAL A 215 16.39 -11.86 5.96
CA VAL A 215 16.62 -12.86 4.91
C VAL A 215 17.51 -12.32 3.79
N SER A 216 17.56 -11.01 3.58
CA SER A 216 18.37 -10.37 2.53
C SER A 216 19.88 -10.54 2.71
N GLU A 217 20.32 -10.98 3.89
CA GLU A 217 21.71 -11.38 4.16
C GLU A 217 22.09 -12.67 3.42
N PHE A 218 21.12 -13.53 3.11
CA PHE A 218 21.33 -14.84 2.49
C PHE A 218 20.72 -14.97 1.09
N VAL A 219 19.74 -14.12 0.77
CA VAL A 219 18.97 -14.14 -0.48
C VAL A 219 19.16 -12.84 -1.22
N ASP A 220 19.35 -12.90 -2.54
CA ASP A 220 19.36 -11.72 -3.38
C ASP A 220 17.93 -11.15 -3.54
N ILE A 221 17.58 -10.21 -2.66
CA ILE A 221 16.29 -9.54 -2.64
C ILE A 221 16.34 -8.25 -3.43
N ARG A 222 15.48 -8.16 -4.45
CA ARG A 222 15.27 -6.97 -5.29
C ARG A 222 13.84 -6.48 -5.17
N ILE A 223 13.66 -5.23 -4.76
CA ILE A 223 12.36 -4.59 -4.61
C ILE A 223 12.15 -3.63 -5.78
N PHE A 224 11.05 -3.80 -6.51
CA PHE A 224 10.62 -2.94 -7.62
C PHE A 224 9.41 -2.13 -7.18
N HIS A 225 9.70 -0.93 -6.67
CA HIS A 225 8.74 -0.02 -6.06
C HIS A 225 8.27 1.04 -7.06
N LEU A 226 6.95 1.10 -7.27
CA LEU A 226 6.32 2.15 -8.06
C LEU A 226 6.19 3.41 -7.19
N SER A 227 7.13 4.34 -7.36
CA SER A 227 7.18 5.60 -6.62
C SER A 227 6.69 6.75 -7.52
N PRO A 228 5.69 7.54 -7.09
CA PRO A 228 5.16 8.64 -7.90
C PRO A 228 6.11 9.85 -7.95
N CYS A 229 7.07 9.95 -7.04
CA CYS A 229 7.96 11.10 -6.86
C CYS A 229 9.42 10.66 -6.81
N GLN A 230 10.30 11.41 -7.44
CA GLN A 230 11.75 11.12 -7.46
C GLN A 230 12.53 11.77 -6.32
N GLN A 231 11.92 12.73 -5.62
CA GLN A 231 12.49 13.38 -4.45
C GLN A 231 12.09 12.64 -3.17
N ALA A 232 12.79 12.87 -2.06
CA ALA A 232 12.33 12.38 -0.75
C ALA A 232 11.00 13.05 -0.39
N TRP A 233 9.96 12.25 -0.11
CA TRP A 233 8.57 12.72 0.00
C TRP A 233 7.82 12.14 1.22
N ASP A 234 8.54 11.49 2.13
CA ASP A 234 8.06 10.94 3.40
C ASP A 234 7.60 12.01 4.39
N ASP A 235 8.18 13.20 4.36
CA ASP A 235 7.85 14.32 5.27
C ASP A 235 6.89 15.37 4.66
N ILE A 236 6.12 15.01 3.64
CA ILE A 236 5.17 15.95 3.02
C ILE A 236 3.85 15.93 3.76
N LEU A 237 3.45 17.08 4.28
CA LEU A 237 2.17 17.26 4.95
C LEU A 237 1.23 18.14 4.14
N SER A 238 -0.05 17.76 4.09
CA SER A 238 -1.09 18.65 3.56
C SER A 238 -1.28 19.88 4.45
N GLU A 239 -1.71 21.00 3.87
CA GLU A 239 -1.98 22.25 4.64
C GLU A 239 -2.95 22.02 5.81
N ARG A 240 -3.99 21.21 5.59
CA ARG A 240 -4.96 20.84 6.62
C ARG A 240 -4.29 20.13 7.80
N LEU A 241 -3.39 19.19 7.54
CA LEU A 241 -2.66 18.46 8.58
C LEU A 241 -1.63 19.36 9.28
N LEU A 242 -0.93 20.24 8.55
CA LEU A 242 -0.04 21.25 9.12
C LEU A 242 -0.79 22.19 10.05
N ALA A 243 -1.99 22.65 9.67
CA ALA A 243 -2.82 23.51 10.51
C ALA A 243 -3.23 22.82 11.82
N LEU A 244 -3.63 21.54 11.75
CA LEU A 244 -3.95 20.73 12.93
C LEU A 244 -2.72 20.50 13.83
N LYS A 245 -1.54 20.20 13.25
CA LYS A 245 -0.30 20.05 14.01
C LYS A 245 0.14 21.35 14.67
N ARG A 246 0.04 22.50 13.98
CA ARG A 246 0.31 23.83 14.56
C ARG A 246 -0.60 24.12 15.75
N GLN A 247 -1.88 23.75 15.67
CA GLN A 247 -2.79 23.87 16.81
C GLN A 247 -2.33 22.97 17.97
N SER A 248 -2.03 21.70 17.70
CA SER A 248 -1.55 20.74 18.71
C SER A 248 -0.22 21.18 19.36
N TRP A 249 0.72 21.73 18.58
CA TRP A 249 2.00 22.23 19.11
C TRP A 249 1.80 23.46 20.00
N ARG A 250 0.91 24.38 19.61
CA ARG A 250 0.53 25.52 20.46
C ARG A 250 -0.10 25.08 21.77
N GLU A 251 -0.95 24.05 21.75
CA GLU A 251 -1.59 23.47 22.94
C GLU A 251 -0.57 22.75 23.85
N GLN A 252 0.47 22.15 23.27
CA GLN A 252 1.53 21.42 23.98
C GLN A 252 2.73 22.30 24.37
N GLY A 253 2.74 23.58 23.99
CA GLY A 253 3.86 24.50 24.22
C GLY A 253 5.14 24.14 23.46
N VAL A 254 5.01 23.40 22.35
CA VAL A 254 6.11 23.03 21.45
C VAL A 254 6.28 24.11 20.39
N ASP A 255 7.53 24.47 20.07
CA ASP A 255 7.82 25.40 18.99
C ASP A 255 7.25 24.92 17.65
N ASP A 256 6.91 25.87 16.76
CA ASP A 256 6.33 25.53 15.46
C ASP A 256 7.36 24.79 14.58
N LEU A 257 7.22 23.47 14.50
CA LEU A 257 8.08 22.59 13.70
C LEU A 257 7.68 22.58 12.22
N SER A 258 6.79 23.46 11.74
CA SER A 258 6.36 23.45 10.34
C SER A 258 7.52 23.68 9.36
N ALA A 259 8.62 24.28 9.80
CA ALA A 259 9.83 24.47 9.00
C ALA A 259 10.60 23.19 8.65
N TYR A 260 10.32 22.08 9.36
CA TYR A 260 10.91 20.78 9.04
C TYR A 260 10.13 20.02 7.96
N PHE A 261 8.93 20.49 7.58
CA PHE A 261 8.09 19.83 6.58
C PHE A 261 8.18 20.57 5.24
N THR A 262 8.27 19.82 4.14
CA THR A 262 8.31 20.39 2.80
C THR A 262 6.90 20.75 2.35
N ALA A 263 6.69 22.00 1.92
CA ALA A 263 5.55 22.38 1.08
C ALA A 263 5.76 21.73 -0.30
N GLY A 264 5.29 20.50 -0.45
CA GLY A 264 5.39 19.72 -1.69
C GLY A 264 4.12 19.78 -2.54
N ASN A 265 4.01 18.88 -3.52
CA ASN A 265 2.83 18.77 -4.36
C ASN A 265 1.55 18.46 -3.52
N PRO A 266 0.46 19.26 -3.63
CA PRO A 266 -0.72 19.13 -2.77
C PRO A 266 -1.55 17.86 -3.03
N LEU A 267 -1.53 17.31 -4.26
CA LEU A 267 -2.20 16.05 -4.56
C LEU A 267 -1.47 14.90 -3.86
N LEU A 268 -0.14 14.87 -3.96
CA LEU A 268 0.66 13.87 -3.28
C LEU A 268 0.53 13.98 -1.76
N ALA A 269 0.50 15.20 -1.21
CA ALA A 269 0.33 15.45 0.22
C ALA A 269 -1.03 14.98 0.78
N SER A 270 -2.10 14.99 -0.04
CA SER A 270 -3.45 14.66 0.40
C SER A 270 -3.87 13.22 0.07
N MET A 271 -3.30 12.62 -0.99
CA MET A 271 -3.66 11.29 -1.48
C MET A 271 -2.55 10.25 -1.29
N GLY A 272 -1.33 10.66 -0.95
CA GLY A 272 -0.14 9.81 -0.94
C GLY A 272 0.19 9.14 0.39
N THR A 273 -0.59 9.33 1.46
CA THR A 273 -0.22 8.94 2.84
C THR A 273 0.23 7.48 2.98
N VAL A 274 -0.48 6.52 2.37
CA VAL A 274 -0.09 5.09 2.43
C VAL A 274 1.26 4.85 1.77
N GLY A 275 1.52 5.52 0.64
CA GLY A 275 2.79 5.42 -0.06
C GLY A 275 3.92 6.14 0.67
N GLN A 276 3.66 7.25 1.36
CA GLN A 276 4.63 7.95 2.21
C GLN A 276 5.14 7.04 3.33
N GLU A 277 4.21 6.40 4.06
CA GLU A 277 4.56 5.46 5.13
C GLU A 277 5.41 4.31 4.59
N PHE A 278 5.04 3.75 3.44
CA PHE A 278 5.78 2.66 2.83
C PHE A 278 7.17 3.09 2.32
N PHE A 279 7.26 4.25 1.67
CA PHE A 279 8.53 4.83 1.22
C PHE A 279 9.47 5.08 2.41
N SER A 280 8.97 5.69 3.49
CA SER A 280 9.75 5.91 4.72
C SER A 280 10.30 4.60 5.31
N LEU A 281 9.46 3.56 5.36
CA LEU A 281 9.88 2.23 5.83
C LEU A 281 10.97 1.61 4.93
N LEU A 282 10.86 1.74 3.60
CA LEU A 282 11.88 1.25 2.68
C LEU A 282 13.21 1.99 2.83
N MET A 283 13.16 3.32 2.99
CA MET A 283 14.34 4.18 3.09
C MET A 283 15.06 4.05 4.44
N GLY A 284 14.33 3.75 5.52
CA GLY A 284 14.88 3.55 6.86
C GLY A 284 15.97 2.47 6.92
N ASN A 285 15.97 1.53 5.97
CA ASN A 285 16.92 0.42 5.89
C ASN A 285 18.12 0.69 4.96
N ALA A 286 18.27 1.93 4.48
CA ALA A 286 19.36 2.38 3.59
C ALA A 286 19.69 1.38 2.46
N PRO A 287 18.70 0.96 1.64
CA PRO A 287 18.91 -0.01 0.58
C PRO A 287 19.84 0.52 -0.50
N GLN A 288 20.42 -0.37 -1.30
CA GLN A 288 21.12 0.06 -2.51
C GLN A 288 20.11 0.47 -3.57
N GLU A 289 20.01 1.77 -3.83
CA GLU A 289 18.98 2.34 -4.70
C GLU A 289 19.39 2.42 -6.18
N MET A 290 18.41 2.18 -7.04
CA MET A 290 18.43 2.45 -8.47
C MET A 290 17.22 3.27 -8.85
N GLN A 291 17.47 4.49 -9.33
CA GLN A 291 16.43 5.42 -9.75
C GLN A 291 16.20 5.30 -11.27
N LEU A 292 14.99 4.87 -11.64
CA LEU A 292 14.55 4.63 -13.02
C LEU A 292 13.37 5.53 -13.40
N TYR A 293 13.36 6.75 -12.86
CA TYR A 293 12.33 7.74 -13.14
C TYR A 293 12.41 8.23 -14.59
N GLN A 294 11.25 8.49 -15.17
CA GLN A 294 11.11 9.04 -16.52
C GLN A 294 10.21 10.27 -16.47
N GLU A 295 10.69 11.39 -17.00
CA GLU A 295 9.86 12.58 -17.19
C GLU A 295 8.71 12.28 -18.17
N PRO A 296 7.46 12.70 -17.86
CA PRO A 296 6.36 12.63 -18.81
C PRO A 296 6.71 13.39 -20.10
N GLU A 297 6.49 12.75 -21.25
CA GLU A 297 6.72 13.38 -22.55
C GLU A 297 5.46 14.14 -23.01
N GLY A 298 5.62 15.41 -23.36
CA GLY A 298 4.54 16.27 -23.87
C GLY A 298 4.10 17.36 -22.91
N ASP A 299 3.22 18.24 -23.40
CA ASP A 299 2.84 19.49 -22.72
C ASP A 299 1.36 19.53 -22.32
N SER A 300 0.64 18.40 -22.38
CA SER A 300 -0.76 18.35 -21.96
C SER A 300 -0.89 18.54 -20.45
N LEU A 301 -2.07 18.93 -20.00
CA LEU A 301 -2.44 19.10 -18.61
C LEU A 301 -2.17 17.83 -17.79
N LEU A 302 -2.44 16.64 -18.35
CA LEU A 302 -2.08 15.38 -17.72
C LEU A 302 -0.57 15.28 -17.47
N GLN A 303 0.26 15.55 -18.48
CA GLN A 303 1.72 15.48 -18.34
C GLN A 303 2.25 16.55 -17.39
N GLN A 304 1.70 17.76 -17.41
CA GLN A 304 2.06 18.82 -16.47
C GLN A 304 1.79 18.38 -15.02
N ILE A 305 0.60 17.83 -14.73
CA ILE A 305 0.27 17.30 -13.38
C ILE A 305 1.18 16.13 -13.00
N GLN A 306 1.44 15.20 -13.93
CA GLN A 306 2.34 14.08 -13.68
C GLN A 306 3.76 14.54 -13.37
N SER A 307 4.29 15.53 -14.11
CA SER A 307 5.62 16.09 -13.87
C SER A 307 5.67 16.84 -12.54
N ASP A 308 4.60 17.56 -12.18
CA ASP A 308 4.51 18.25 -10.88
C ASP A 308 4.51 17.28 -9.70
N ILE A 309 3.82 16.14 -9.81
CA ILE A 309 3.86 15.08 -8.80
C ILE A 309 5.27 14.45 -8.75
N LEU A 310 5.86 14.16 -9.90
CA LEU A 310 7.19 13.56 -10.01
C LEU A 310 8.27 14.43 -9.37
N ASN A 311 8.22 15.73 -9.63
CA ASN A 311 9.19 16.74 -9.22
C ASN A 311 8.81 17.49 -7.95
N LEU A 312 7.78 17.01 -7.24
CA LEU A 312 7.30 17.62 -6.00
C LEU A 312 6.99 19.12 -6.10
N HIS A 313 6.53 19.54 -7.27
CA HIS A 313 6.25 20.92 -7.57
C HIS A 313 4.78 21.26 -7.26
N ASP A 314 4.57 22.44 -6.68
CA ASP A 314 3.25 23.03 -6.51
C ASP A 314 3.14 24.29 -7.37
N ARG A 315 2.34 24.22 -8.44
CA ARG A 315 2.01 25.36 -9.31
C ARG A 315 0.86 26.21 -8.77
N GLY A 316 0.10 25.69 -7.81
CA GLY A 316 -1.06 26.36 -7.21
C GLY A 316 -0.69 27.30 -6.07
N GLY A 317 0.51 27.11 -5.49
CA GLY A 317 1.07 27.98 -4.46
C GLY A 317 1.16 29.43 -4.93
N GLN A 318 0.54 30.33 -4.18
CA GLN A 318 0.79 31.77 -4.28
C GLN A 318 2.30 32.00 -4.22
N GLY A 319 2.84 32.75 -5.18
CA GLY A 319 4.27 32.81 -5.50
C GLY A 319 5.23 32.81 -4.31
N GLY A 320 6.25 31.95 -4.40
CA GLY A 320 7.42 31.97 -3.53
C GLY A 320 7.54 30.73 -2.67
N GLY A 321 8.60 29.95 -2.90
CA GLY A 321 9.11 29.07 -1.87
C GLY A 321 9.30 29.89 -0.59
N LEU A 322 8.64 29.49 0.48
CA LEU A 322 8.64 30.20 1.77
C LEU A 322 9.99 30.16 2.52
N TYR A 323 11.12 29.95 1.83
CA TYR A 323 12.47 30.00 2.39
C TYR A 323 13.52 30.72 1.53
N GLN A 324 13.13 31.50 0.51
CA GLN A 324 14.04 32.47 -0.10
C GLN A 324 13.49 33.88 0.05
N GLY A 325 14.02 34.63 1.00
CA GLY A 325 13.80 36.08 1.08
C GLY A 325 13.26 36.60 2.41
N LEU A 326 13.86 36.23 3.55
CA LEU A 326 13.88 37.12 4.71
C LEU A 326 14.92 38.21 4.47
N ASP A 327 14.61 39.12 3.54
CA ASP A 327 15.09 40.51 3.44
C ASP A 327 14.91 40.97 1.99
N GLN A 328 13.79 41.62 1.69
CA GLN A 328 13.76 42.95 1.06
C GLN A 328 12.34 43.39 0.71
N GLY A 329 11.97 44.53 1.28
CA GLY A 329 11.22 45.61 0.62
C GLY A 329 9.94 45.27 -0.15
N PHE A 330 8.81 45.55 0.47
CA PHE A 330 7.57 45.90 -0.22
C PHE A 330 7.81 47.03 -1.24
N ASP A 331 7.72 46.74 -2.55
CA ASP A 331 7.19 47.72 -3.51
C ASP A 331 6.69 47.08 -4.83
N GLN A 332 5.42 47.37 -5.14
CA GLN A 332 4.75 47.46 -6.44
C GLN A 332 5.31 46.68 -7.65
N GLY A 333 4.67 45.54 -7.98
CA GLY A 333 4.84 44.87 -9.29
C GLY A 333 4.14 43.52 -9.50
N LEU A 334 3.18 43.12 -8.65
CA LEU A 334 2.82 41.70 -8.44
C LEU A 334 1.85 41.04 -9.45
N ASP A 335 1.38 41.73 -10.48
CA ASP A 335 0.35 41.16 -11.37
C ASP A 335 0.91 40.45 -12.62
N GLN A 336 2.19 40.62 -12.98
CA GLN A 336 2.76 40.03 -14.22
C GLN A 336 3.58 38.75 -14.01
N GLU A 337 4.21 38.55 -12.84
CA GLU A 337 4.93 37.29 -12.53
C GLU A 337 3.99 36.16 -12.11
N TYR A 338 2.79 36.49 -11.61
CA TYR A 338 1.77 35.53 -11.17
C TYR A 338 1.17 34.68 -12.30
N ASP A 339 1.25 35.16 -13.54
CA ASP A 339 0.67 34.50 -14.71
C ASP A 339 1.67 33.56 -15.41
N GLN A 340 2.97 33.72 -15.15
CA GLN A 340 4.02 32.86 -15.72
C GLN A 340 4.23 31.55 -14.95
N SER A 341 3.85 31.51 -13.66
CA SER A 341 3.94 30.29 -12.84
C SER A 341 2.83 29.28 -13.14
N LYS A 342 1.73 29.73 -13.76
CA LYS A 342 0.65 28.86 -14.23
C LYS A 342 1.04 28.31 -15.60
N GLY A 343 1.21 27.00 -15.69
CA GLY A 343 1.53 26.34 -16.97
C GLY A 343 0.52 26.71 -18.06
N ALA A 344 1.01 26.97 -19.28
CA ALA A 344 0.14 27.26 -20.40
C ALA A 344 -0.68 26.02 -20.77
N LEU A 345 -1.99 26.19 -20.95
CA LEU A 345 -2.88 25.13 -21.42
C LEU A 345 -2.92 25.11 -22.95
N LEU A 346 -2.81 23.92 -23.52
CA LEU A 346 -3.02 23.75 -24.96
C LEU A 346 -4.52 23.94 -25.27
N PRO A 347 -4.90 24.76 -26.27
CA PRO A 347 -6.32 25.08 -26.55
C PRO A 347 -7.21 23.86 -26.81
N ASP A 348 -6.64 22.80 -27.40
CA ASP A 348 -7.35 21.58 -27.78
C ASP A 348 -7.01 20.38 -26.86
N ASP A 349 -6.49 20.65 -25.66
CA ASP A 349 -6.14 19.59 -24.73
C ASP A 349 -7.37 18.77 -24.26
N SER A 350 -7.30 17.46 -24.49
CA SER A 350 -8.32 16.50 -24.11
C SER A 350 -7.83 15.45 -23.11
N SER A 351 -6.63 15.59 -22.57
CA SER A 351 -5.97 14.59 -21.73
C SER A 351 -6.66 14.38 -20.37
N ILE A 352 -7.31 15.42 -19.83
CA ILE A 352 -8.16 15.34 -18.63
C ILE A 352 -9.50 16.00 -18.93
N ARG A 353 -10.60 15.28 -18.69
CA ARG A 353 -11.96 15.77 -18.92
C ARG A 353 -12.88 15.43 -17.75
N PHE A 354 -13.80 16.34 -17.48
CA PHE A 354 -14.83 16.17 -16.45
C PHE A 354 -16.20 16.07 -17.12
N HIS A 355 -16.98 15.07 -16.72
CA HIS A 355 -18.31 14.81 -17.27
C HIS A 355 -19.34 14.77 -16.13
N CYS A 356 -20.31 15.68 -16.15
CA CYS A 356 -21.42 15.68 -15.20
C CYS A 356 -22.66 15.04 -15.86
N CYS A 357 -23.14 13.94 -15.28
CA CYS A 357 -24.24 13.15 -15.82
C CYS A 357 -25.38 13.01 -14.80
N HIS A 358 -26.60 12.77 -15.30
CA HIS A 358 -27.82 12.76 -14.47
C HIS A 358 -28.17 11.37 -13.91
N SER A 359 -27.53 10.30 -14.42
CA SER A 359 -27.75 8.91 -13.96
C SER A 359 -26.62 7.99 -14.44
N PRO A 360 -26.43 6.80 -13.82
CA PRO A 360 -25.46 5.80 -14.28
C PRO A 360 -25.66 5.40 -15.75
N MET A 361 -26.92 5.26 -16.20
CA MET A 361 -27.21 4.97 -17.59
C MET A 361 -26.70 6.06 -18.53
N ARG A 362 -26.92 7.34 -18.16
CA ARG A 362 -26.46 8.45 -18.99
C ARG A 362 -24.94 8.58 -18.98
N GLU A 363 -24.30 8.31 -17.86
CA GLU A 363 -22.85 8.31 -17.73
C GLU A 363 -22.19 7.27 -18.64
N ILE A 364 -22.71 6.04 -18.67
CA ILE A 364 -22.21 4.99 -19.57
C ILE A 364 -22.45 5.33 -21.05
N GLN A 365 -23.58 5.94 -21.40
CA GLN A 365 -23.81 6.43 -22.78
C GLN A 365 -22.79 7.49 -23.18
N VAL A 366 -22.53 8.46 -22.31
CA VAL A 366 -21.53 9.51 -22.57
C VAL A 366 -20.13 8.90 -22.70
N LEU A 367 -19.77 7.96 -21.81
CA LEU A 367 -18.51 7.22 -21.89
C LEU A 367 -18.38 6.50 -23.24
N HIS A 368 -19.41 5.75 -23.66
CA HIS A 368 -19.41 5.05 -24.94
C HIS A 368 -19.15 6.00 -26.12
N ASP A 369 -19.86 7.13 -26.18
CA ASP A 369 -19.65 8.13 -27.23
C ASP A 369 -18.23 8.73 -27.18
N ARG A 370 -17.65 8.90 -25.99
CA ARG A 370 -16.26 9.37 -25.86
C ARG A 370 -15.24 8.33 -26.32
N LEU A 371 -15.46 7.06 -26.01
CA LEU A 371 -14.58 5.98 -26.46
C LEU A 371 -14.60 5.87 -27.99
N LEU A 372 -15.77 6.00 -28.62
CA LEU A 372 -15.87 6.03 -30.08
C LEU A 372 -15.09 7.20 -30.70
N ASP A 373 -15.21 8.40 -30.13
CA ASP A 373 -14.45 9.56 -30.59
C ASP A 373 -12.94 9.34 -30.43
N LEU A 374 -12.50 8.75 -29.31
CA LEU A 374 -11.09 8.43 -29.06
C LEU A 374 -10.56 7.45 -30.11
N PHE A 375 -11.25 6.33 -30.34
CA PHE A 375 -10.86 5.34 -31.35
C PHE A 375 -10.89 5.90 -32.79
N ALA A 376 -11.80 6.84 -33.08
CA ALA A 376 -11.83 7.52 -34.38
C ALA A 376 -10.65 8.50 -34.54
N SER A 377 -10.23 9.16 -33.46
CA SER A 377 -9.14 10.13 -33.47
C SER A 377 -7.74 9.50 -33.47
N ASP A 378 -7.57 8.38 -32.77
CA ASP A 378 -6.31 7.65 -32.66
C ASP A 378 -6.50 6.16 -33.01
N PRO A 379 -6.19 5.78 -34.27
CA PRO A 379 -6.28 4.39 -34.72
C PRO A 379 -5.29 3.43 -34.03
N SER A 380 -4.29 3.94 -33.31
CA SER A 380 -3.32 3.11 -32.59
C SER A 380 -3.87 2.60 -31.26
N LEU A 381 -4.85 3.32 -30.69
CA LEU A 381 -5.48 3.01 -29.41
C LEU A 381 -6.35 1.75 -29.54
N LYS A 382 -6.07 0.74 -28.71
CA LYS A 382 -6.85 -0.49 -28.66
C LYS A 382 -7.77 -0.49 -27.45
N PRO A 383 -8.90 -1.23 -27.50
CA PRO A 383 -9.76 -1.38 -26.32
C PRO A 383 -9.02 -1.94 -25.08
N ALA A 384 -7.97 -2.74 -25.28
CA ALA A 384 -7.16 -3.28 -24.18
C ALA A 384 -6.31 -2.22 -23.46
N ASP A 385 -6.13 -1.04 -24.04
CA ASP A 385 -5.37 0.07 -23.46
C ASP A 385 -6.25 0.95 -22.55
N ILE A 386 -7.56 0.65 -22.46
CA ILE A 386 -8.55 1.45 -21.74
C ILE A 386 -9.04 0.72 -20.49
N LEU A 387 -8.93 1.38 -19.35
CA LEU A 387 -9.46 0.91 -18.07
C LEU A 387 -10.61 1.80 -17.61
N VAL A 388 -11.77 1.19 -17.38
CA VAL A 388 -12.94 1.86 -16.78
C VAL A 388 -13.12 1.33 -15.36
N MET A 389 -13.15 2.22 -14.38
CA MET A 389 -13.31 1.86 -12.96
C MET A 389 -14.50 2.59 -12.35
N ALA A 390 -15.18 1.94 -11.41
CA ALA A 390 -16.27 2.51 -10.62
C ALA A 390 -16.17 2.02 -9.17
N PRO A 391 -16.64 2.80 -8.18
CA PRO A 391 -16.63 2.39 -6.77
C PRO A 391 -17.42 1.11 -6.49
N ASP A 392 -18.54 0.93 -7.19
CA ASP A 392 -19.31 -0.31 -7.23
C ASP A 392 -19.65 -0.65 -8.69
N ILE A 393 -18.87 -1.54 -9.29
CA ILE A 393 -19.08 -1.96 -10.67
C ILE A 393 -20.41 -2.73 -10.85
N THR A 394 -20.93 -3.34 -9.78
CA THR A 394 -22.18 -4.12 -9.81
C THR A 394 -23.38 -3.20 -10.07
N ALA A 395 -23.38 -2.00 -9.48
CA ALA A 395 -24.40 -1.00 -9.71
C ALA A 395 -24.45 -0.50 -11.16
N TYR A 396 -23.31 -0.50 -11.86
CA TYR A 396 -23.21 -0.10 -13.27
C TYR A 396 -23.47 -1.24 -14.27
N ALA A 397 -23.44 -2.50 -13.83
CA ALA A 397 -23.54 -3.65 -14.73
C ALA A 397 -24.77 -3.62 -15.67
N PRO A 398 -26.00 -3.25 -15.23
CA PRO A 398 -27.15 -3.15 -16.13
C PRO A 398 -26.99 -2.05 -17.18
N ALA A 399 -26.38 -0.91 -16.82
CA ALA A 399 -26.13 0.20 -17.74
C ALA A 399 -25.07 -0.16 -18.77
N VAL A 400 -23.97 -0.78 -18.35
CA VAL A 400 -22.91 -1.29 -19.24
C VAL A 400 -23.49 -2.29 -20.23
N ALA A 401 -24.26 -3.27 -19.76
CA ALA A 401 -24.88 -4.27 -20.63
C ALA A 401 -25.88 -3.66 -21.62
N GLY A 402 -26.68 -2.67 -21.19
CA GLY A 402 -27.66 -2.01 -22.07
C GLY A 402 -27.01 -1.19 -23.19
N VAL A 403 -25.95 -0.44 -22.87
CA VAL A 403 -25.27 0.43 -23.84
C VAL A 403 -24.33 -0.36 -24.74
N PHE A 404 -23.43 -1.17 -24.16
CA PHE A 404 -22.44 -1.92 -24.95
C PHE A 404 -23.00 -3.21 -25.57
N GLY A 405 -24.11 -3.75 -25.05
CA GLY A 405 -24.74 -4.95 -25.61
C GLY A 405 -25.64 -4.69 -26.82
N SER A 406 -25.89 -3.42 -27.16
CA SER A 406 -26.64 -3.02 -28.36
C SER A 406 -25.74 -2.60 -29.53
N ALA A 407 -24.42 -2.67 -29.35
CA ALA A 407 -23.40 -2.31 -30.33
C ALA A 407 -22.96 -3.49 -31.21
#